data_AF-A0A1E7FLS4-F1
#
_entry.id   AF-A0A1E7FLS4-F1
#
_cell.length_a   1.000
_cell.length_b   1.000
_cell.length_c   1.000
_cell.angle_alpha   90.00
_cell.angle_beta   90.00
_cell.angle_gamma   90.00
#
_symmetry.space_group_name_H-M   'P 1'
#
loop_
_entity.id
_entity.type
_entity.pdbx_description
1 polymer ?
#
loop_
_entity_poly.entity_id
_entity_poly.type
_entity_poly.pdbx_seq_one_letter_code
_entity_poly.pdbx_strand_id
1 'polypeptide(L)'
;LIDLNRANNVAITLKAFNDFSYKQLSQMIEFIDPYGKIKGDRALFMKDLLPTMAEVKAIKSYTGGDDNLVTAERWFKQIAHIKRIDEKIQVMRTIETFNMDAVVLGKSFKLLTNVCNQIMDSDRLPDLLDMVRQIGNRMNDGRGDEAVGFKLDFLPRLAQTKGSDKKTSALDLVVLIF
;
A
#
# COMPACT_ATOMS: atom_id res chain seq x y z
N LEU A 1 18.75 12.52 26.42
CA LEU A 1 17.49 11.85 26.85
C LEU A 1 16.99 10.89 25.78
N ILE A 2 17.16 11.25 24.52
CA ILE A 2 16.75 10.45 23.36
C ILE A 2 17.99 9.86 22.69
N ASP A 3 17.86 8.68 22.08
CA ASP A 3 18.93 8.08 21.26
C ASP A 3 19.37 9.07 20.16
N LEU A 4 20.68 9.11 19.87
CA LEU A 4 21.27 10.08 18.96
C LEU A 4 20.72 9.94 17.53
N ASN A 5 20.59 8.72 17.01
CA ASN A 5 20.07 8.48 15.67
C ASN A 5 18.58 8.86 15.59
N ARG A 6 17.82 8.50 16.63
CA ARG A 6 16.40 8.90 16.74
C ARG A 6 16.24 10.42 16.78
N ALA A 7 17.05 11.11 17.60
CA ALA A 7 17.03 12.57 17.70
C ALA A 7 17.41 13.25 16.39
N ASN A 8 18.40 12.73 15.66
CA ASN A 8 18.80 13.23 14.35
C ASN A 8 17.69 13.06 13.31
N ASN A 9 17.05 11.89 13.25
CA ASN A 9 15.94 11.65 12.32
C ASN A 9 14.77 12.61 12.56
N VAL A 10 14.37 12.81 13.82
CA VAL A 10 13.33 13.79 14.18
C VAL A 10 13.75 15.20 13.79
N ALA A 11 15.00 15.60 14.05
CA ALA A 11 15.50 16.91 13.67
C ALA A 11 15.52 17.13 12.15
N ILE A 12 15.81 16.10 11.36
CA ILE A 12 15.74 16.15 9.89
C ILE A 12 14.30 16.31 9.44
N THR A 13 13.36 15.52 9.96
CA THR A 13 11.94 15.63 9.61
C THR A 13 11.38 17.01 9.98
N LEU A 14 11.78 17.59 11.11
CA LEU A 14 11.39 18.94 11.51
C LEU A 14 11.81 20.03 10.52
N LYS A 15 12.84 19.81 9.69
CA LYS A 15 13.24 20.78 8.65
C LYS A 15 12.14 20.98 7.61
N ALA A 16 11.28 19.99 7.39
CA ALA A 16 10.12 20.12 6.50
C ALA A 16 9.06 21.11 7.03
N PHE A 17 9.16 21.53 8.29
CA PHE A 17 8.22 22.41 9.01
C PHE A 17 8.91 23.67 9.55
N ASN A 18 10.02 24.08 8.95
CA ASN A 18 10.82 25.23 9.41
C ASN A 18 10.11 26.60 9.29
N ASP A 19 8.97 26.64 8.60
CA ASP A 19 8.06 27.77 8.50
C ASP A 19 7.18 27.97 9.74
N PHE A 20 7.23 27.04 10.70
CA PHE A 20 6.50 27.11 11.97
C PHE A 20 7.44 27.09 13.17
N SER A 21 7.14 27.93 14.16
CA SER A 21 7.67 27.69 15.52
C SER A 21 7.11 26.39 16.08
N TYR A 22 7.82 25.75 17.01
CA TYR A 22 7.33 24.53 17.67
C TYR A 22 5.99 24.74 18.35
N LYS A 23 5.74 25.92 18.93
CA LYS A 23 4.45 26.28 19.50
C LYS A 23 3.34 26.29 18.45
N GLN A 24 3.58 26.92 17.29
CA GLN A 24 2.61 26.94 16.18
C GLN A 24 2.34 25.52 15.65
N LEU A 25 3.39 24.73 15.41
CA LEU A 25 3.24 23.36 14.91
C LEU A 25 2.50 22.46 15.93
N SER A 26 2.81 22.61 17.21
CA SER A 26 2.10 21.95 18.31
C SER A 26 0.61 22.31 18.33
N GLN A 27 0.26 23.58 18.15
CA GLN A 27 -1.13 24.03 18.08
C GLN A 27 -1.84 23.50 16.83
N MET A 28 -1.15 23.44 15.69
CA MET A 28 -1.69 22.81 14.49
C MET A 28 -2.04 21.35 14.76
N ILE A 29 -1.15 20.57 15.37
CA ILE A 29 -1.47 19.17 15.74
C ILE A 29 -2.62 19.11 16.74
N GLU A 30 -2.62 19.97 17.76
CA GLU A 30 -3.65 19.97 18.80
C GLU A 30 -5.05 20.27 18.24
N PHE A 31 -5.16 21.18 17.28
CA PHE A 31 -6.43 21.59 16.69
C PHE A 31 -6.69 21.01 15.29
N ILE A 32 -5.96 19.95 14.90
CA ILE A 32 -6.13 19.24 13.62
C ILE A 32 -6.03 20.21 12.43
N ASP A 33 -4.95 21.00 12.42
CA ASP A 33 -4.58 21.98 11.40
C ASP A 33 -5.74 22.89 10.97
N PRO A 34 -6.21 23.78 11.86
CA PRO A 34 -7.42 24.58 11.63
C PRO A 34 -7.32 25.53 10.43
N TYR A 35 -6.11 25.79 9.93
CA TYR A 35 -5.85 26.68 8.81
C TYR A 35 -5.47 25.93 7.52
N GLY A 36 -5.44 24.60 7.53
CA GLY A 36 -5.12 23.77 6.37
C GLY A 36 -3.71 23.99 5.82
N LYS A 37 -2.71 24.22 6.66
CA LYS A 37 -1.32 24.49 6.28
C LYS A 37 -0.44 23.24 6.18
N ILE A 38 -0.85 22.14 6.78
CA ILE A 38 -0.16 20.86 6.74
C ILE A 38 -0.70 20.05 5.56
N LYS A 39 -0.01 20.12 4.43
CA LYS A 39 -0.43 19.57 3.14
C LYS A 39 0.61 18.66 2.50
N GLY A 40 0.15 17.78 1.61
CA GLY A 40 0.97 16.81 0.90
C GLY A 40 1.82 15.96 1.85
N ASP A 41 3.10 15.80 1.51
CA ASP A 41 4.04 14.97 2.26
C ASP A 41 4.21 15.40 3.71
N ARG A 42 3.98 16.67 4.05
CA ARG A 42 4.03 17.15 5.45
C ARG A 42 3.02 16.40 6.32
N ALA A 43 1.82 16.11 5.82
CA ALA A 43 0.83 15.33 6.57
C ALA A 43 1.29 13.89 6.82
N LEU A 44 2.10 13.33 5.91
CA LEU A 44 2.66 11.98 6.03
C LEU A 44 3.82 11.93 7.04
N PHE A 45 4.68 12.95 7.03
CA PHE A 45 5.85 13.04 7.92
C PHE A 45 5.51 13.27 9.39
N MET A 46 4.31 13.77 9.70
CA MET A 46 3.87 14.06 11.08
C MET A 46 4.02 12.85 12.02
N LYS A 47 3.81 11.63 11.52
CA LYS A 47 3.97 10.41 12.34
C LYS A 47 5.41 10.23 12.83
N ASP A 48 6.41 10.61 12.04
CA ASP A 48 7.81 10.43 12.39
C ASP A 48 8.27 11.38 13.51
N LEU A 49 7.51 12.46 13.72
CA LEU A 49 7.70 13.46 14.76
C LEU A 49 7.11 13.07 16.12
N LEU A 50 6.42 11.93 16.23
CA LEU A 50 5.83 11.49 17.49
C LEU A 50 6.86 10.84 18.42
N PRO A 51 6.86 11.19 19.71
CA PRO A 51 7.63 10.48 20.71
C PRO A 51 6.95 9.16 21.07
N THR A 52 7.77 8.17 21.42
CA THR A 52 7.31 6.95 22.10
C THR A 52 6.96 7.24 23.56
N MET A 53 6.23 6.34 24.21
CA MET A 53 5.89 6.48 25.64
C MET A 53 7.13 6.58 26.55
N ALA A 54 8.20 5.85 26.23
CA ALA A 54 9.45 5.89 26.98
C ALA A 54 10.13 7.26 26.85
N GLU A 55 10.14 7.84 25.65
CA GLU A 55 10.70 9.16 25.37
C GLU A 55 9.87 10.26 26.06
N VAL A 56 8.54 10.18 26.03
CA VAL A 56 7.66 11.10 26.78
C VAL A 56 7.97 11.05 28.28
N LYS A 57 8.17 9.85 28.85
CA LYS A 57 8.52 9.70 30.27
C LYS A 57 9.89 10.31 30.57
N ALA A 58 10.90 10.06 29.74
CA ALA A 58 12.24 10.62 29.90
C ALA A 58 12.23 12.16 29.85
N ILE A 59 11.47 12.74 28.91
CA ILE A 59 11.30 14.19 28.78
C ILE A 59 10.56 14.78 29.99
N LYS A 60 9.52 14.12 30.49
CA LYS A 60 8.77 14.59 31.67
C LYS A 60 9.57 14.51 32.97
N SER A 61 10.48 13.55 33.08
CA SER A 61 11.37 13.40 34.24
C SER A 61 12.61 14.29 34.19
N TYR A 62 12.84 15.01 33.10
CA TYR A 62 13.99 15.89 32.95
C TYR A 62 13.83 17.17 33.78
N THR A 63 14.80 17.45 34.64
CA THR A 63 14.81 18.60 35.56
C THR A 63 15.87 19.65 35.21
N GLY A 64 16.66 19.44 34.16
CA GLY A 64 17.66 20.42 33.71
C GLY A 64 17.07 21.59 32.93
N GLY A 65 17.92 22.55 32.56
CA GLY A 65 17.51 23.72 31.77
C GLY A 65 17.25 23.41 30.29
N ASP A 66 16.30 24.13 29.70
CA ASP A 66 15.87 23.94 28.29
C ASP A 66 16.99 24.15 27.27
N ASP A 67 18.00 24.95 27.61
CA ASP A 67 19.17 25.20 26.75
C ASP A 67 20.04 23.96 26.52
N ASN A 68 19.93 22.96 27.39
CA ASN A 68 20.67 21.70 27.25
C ASN A 68 19.92 20.67 26.39
N LEU A 69 18.68 20.94 25.99
CA LEU A 69 17.87 20.03 25.20
C LEU A 69 18.17 20.17 23.71
N VAL A 70 18.39 19.05 23.04
CA VAL A 70 18.55 19.05 21.58
C VAL A 70 17.20 19.32 20.88
N THR A 71 17.25 19.63 19.59
CA THR A 71 16.08 19.92 18.74
C THR A 71 14.91 18.94 18.93
N ALA A 72 15.17 17.63 18.86
CA ALA A 72 14.16 16.60 19.04
C ALA A 72 13.56 16.58 20.46
N GLU A 73 14.38 16.80 21.48
CA GLU A 73 13.95 16.81 22.87
C GLU A 73 13.07 18.03 23.17
N ARG A 74 13.45 19.20 22.66
CA ARG A 74 12.62 20.42 22.73
C ARG A 74 11.29 20.24 22.04
N TRP A 75 11.29 19.61 20.86
CA TRP A 75 10.06 19.27 20.15
C TRP A 75 9.18 18.30 20.95
N PHE A 76 9.72 17.21 21.47
CA PHE A 76 8.97 16.25 22.28
C PHE A 76 8.39 16.88 23.55
N LYS A 77 9.16 17.74 24.22
CA LYS A 77 8.67 18.52 25.36
C LYS A 77 7.50 19.40 24.98
N GLN A 78 7.57 20.06 23.82
CA GLN A 78 6.50 20.89 23.31
C GLN A 78 5.20 20.11 23.10
N ILE A 79 5.23 18.88 22.58
CA ILE A 79 4.00 18.12 22.24
C ILE A 79 3.54 17.13 23.30
N ALA A 80 4.32 16.89 24.37
CA ALA A 80 4.03 15.87 25.40
C ALA A 80 2.71 16.08 26.19
N HIS A 81 2.08 17.24 26.06
CA HIS A 81 0.81 17.59 26.70
C HIS A 81 -0.42 17.29 25.81
N ILE A 82 -0.22 17.10 24.50
CA ILE A 82 -1.32 16.89 23.55
C ILE A 82 -1.91 15.51 23.78
N LYS A 83 -3.21 15.48 24.12
CA LYS A 83 -3.96 14.24 24.28
C LYS A 83 -4.28 13.64 22.91
N ARG A 84 -4.18 12.30 22.81
CA ARG A 84 -4.57 11.52 21.61
C ARG A 84 -3.85 11.99 20.34
N ILE A 85 -2.55 12.28 20.48
CA ILE A 85 -1.77 12.89 19.42
C ILE A 85 -1.63 11.96 18.20
N ASP A 86 -1.48 10.66 18.42
CA ASP A 86 -1.47 9.64 17.38
C ASP A 86 -2.74 9.66 16.55
N GLU A 87 -3.92 9.69 17.19
CA GLU A 87 -5.19 9.74 16.46
C GLU A 87 -5.40 11.07 15.74
N LYS A 88 -4.96 12.20 16.32
CA LYS A 88 -5.05 13.51 15.64
C LYS A 88 -4.21 13.54 14.38
N ILE A 89 -2.98 13.04 14.43
CA ILE A 89 -2.11 12.94 13.24
C ILE A 89 -2.70 11.98 12.22
N GLN A 90 -3.26 10.85 12.66
CA GLN A 90 -3.95 9.93 11.76
C GLN A 90 -5.13 10.60 11.05
N VAL A 91 -5.94 11.40 11.76
CA VAL A 91 -7.03 12.18 11.17
C VAL A 91 -6.50 13.20 10.16
N MET A 92 -5.46 13.97 10.51
CA MET A 92 -4.85 14.94 9.60
C MET A 92 -4.35 14.28 8.30
N ARG A 93 -3.67 13.13 8.43
CA ARG A 93 -3.24 12.33 7.28
C ARG A 93 -4.42 11.86 6.45
N THR A 94 -5.47 11.32 7.07
CA THR A 94 -6.67 10.87 6.37
C THR A 94 -7.34 12.03 5.63
N ILE A 95 -7.50 13.20 6.25
CA ILE A 95 -8.08 14.38 5.59
C ILE A 95 -7.30 14.71 4.30
N GLU A 96 -5.98 14.62 4.34
CA GLU A 96 -5.14 14.94 3.19
C GLU A 96 -5.21 13.88 2.08
N THR A 97 -5.21 12.59 2.42
CA THR A 97 -5.14 11.51 1.42
C THR A 97 -6.49 10.98 0.96
N PHE A 98 -7.58 11.23 1.70
CA PHE A 98 -8.87 10.55 1.51
C PHE A 98 -9.38 10.58 0.07
N ASN A 99 -9.41 11.75 -0.56
CA ASN A 99 -9.94 11.88 -1.92
C ASN A 99 -9.11 11.11 -2.94
N MET A 100 -7.78 11.18 -2.83
CA MET A 100 -6.89 10.43 -3.72
C MET A 100 -7.07 8.93 -3.51
N ASP A 101 -7.05 8.47 -2.26
CA ASP A 101 -7.21 7.07 -1.90
C ASP A 101 -8.56 6.52 -2.39
N ALA A 102 -9.64 7.29 -2.22
CA ALA A 102 -10.97 6.93 -2.70
C ALA A 102 -11.03 6.81 -4.23
N VAL A 103 -10.39 7.72 -4.97
CA VAL A 103 -10.32 7.66 -6.43
C VAL A 103 -9.52 6.44 -6.90
N VAL A 104 -8.37 6.17 -6.28
CA VAL A 104 -7.55 5.00 -6.61
C VAL A 104 -8.32 3.71 -6.34
N LEU A 105 -8.96 3.60 -5.18
CA LEU A 105 -9.75 2.44 -4.82
C LEU A 105 -10.95 2.24 -5.76
N GLY A 106 -11.64 3.33 -6.10
CA GLY A 106 -12.75 3.29 -7.07
C GLY A 106 -12.32 2.81 -8.45
N LYS A 107 -11.14 3.22 -8.93
CA LYS A 107 -10.57 2.71 -10.20
C LYS A 107 -10.29 1.21 -10.12
N SER A 108 -9.75 0.72 -9.00
CA SER A 108 -9.50 -0.71 -8.80
C SER A 108 -10.79 -1.53 -8.81
N PHE A 109 -11.85 -1.07 -8.14
CA PHE A 109 -13.15 -1.75 -8.17
C PHE A 109 -13.78 -1.75 -9.56
N LYS A 110 -13.69 -0.64 -10.29
CA LYS A 110 -14.17 -0.55 -11.66
C LYS A 110 -13.42 -1.51 -12.58
N LEU A 111 -12.10 -1.58 -12.44
CA LEU A 111 -11.28 -2.53 -13.20
C LEU A 111 -11.69 -3.98 -12.90
N LEU A 112 -11.82 -4.34 -11.63
CA LEU A 112 -12.24 -5.69 -11.23
C LEU A 112 -13.61 -6.04 -11.80
N THR A 113 -14.58 -5.13 -11.67
CA THR A 113 -15.95 -5.32 -12.21
C THR A 113 -15.91 -5.53 -13.71
N ASN A 114 -15.16 -4.69 -14.43
CA ASN A 114 -15.04 -4.79 -15.89
C ASN A 114 -14.40 -6.13 -16.31
N VAL A 115 -13.35 -6.59 -15.62
CA VAL A 115 -12.70 -7.88 -15.92
C VAL A 115 -13.65 -9.04 -15.63
N CYS A 116 -14.35 -9.04 -14.50
CA CYS A 116 -15.35 -10.06 -14.19
C CYS A 116 -16.45 -10.11 -15.27
N ASN A 117 -16.99 -8.97 -15.67
CA ASN A 117 -18.00 -8.92 -16.73
C ASN A 117 -17.44 -9.40 -18.07
N GLN A 118 -16.23 -9.00 -18.46
CA GLN A 118 -15.61 -9.50 -19.69
C GLN A 118 -15.42 -11.01 -19.71
N ILE A 119 -15.12 -11.63 -18.57
CA ILE A 119 -14.98 -13.09 -18.45
C ILE A 119 -16.36 -13.76 -18.51
N MET A 120 -17.33 -13.25 -17.75
CA MET A 120 -18.65 -13.86 -17.62
C MET A 120 -19.53 -13.67 -18.85
N ASP A 121 -19.40 -12.53 -19.54
CA ASP A 121 -20.19 -12.17 -20.72
C ASP A 121 -19.51 -12.60 -22.03
N SER A 122 -18.35 -13.29 -21.96
CA SER A 122 -17.68 -13.77 -23.16
C SER A 122 -18.36 -15.04 -23.67
N ASP A 123 -19.07 -14.94 -24.79
CA ASP A 123 -19.62 -16.12 -25.48
C ASP A 123 -18.52 -17.05 -26.04
N ARG A 124 -17.34 -16.49 -26.34
CA ARG A 124 -16.21 -17.20 -26.97
C ARG A 124 -15.32 -17.94 -25.97
N LEU A 125 -15.21 -17.44 -24.75
CA LEU A 125 -14.33 -18.03 -23.75
C LEU A 125 -14.72 -19.48 -23.38
N PRO A 126 -16.01 -19.82 -23.16
CA PRO A 126 -16.43 -21.20 -22.96
C PRO A 126 -16.02 -22.14 -24.09
N ASP A 127 -16.21 -21.72 -25.35
CA ASP A 127 -15.85 -22.53 -26.53
C ASP A 127 -14.34 -22.79 -26.59
N LEU A 128 -13.53 -21.76 -26.31
CA LEU A 128 -12.08 -21.90 -26.24
C LEU A 128 -11.66 -22.85 -25.12
N LEU A 129 -12.26 -22.71 -23.93
CA LEU A 129 -11.95 -23.57 -22.79
C LEU A 129 -12.37 -25.02 -23.07
N ASP A 130 -13.51 -25.26 -23.73
CA ASP A 130 -13.91 -26.61 -24.11
C ASP A 130 -12.98 -27.22 -25.18
N MET A 131 -12.54 -26.43 -26.16
CA MET A 131 -11.52 -26.88 -27.12
C MET A 131 -10.21 -27.28 -26.44
N VAL A 132 -9.73 -26.46 -25.50
CA VAL A 132 -8.53 -26.77 -24.71
C VAL A 132 -8.73 -28.07 -23.91
N ARG A 133 -9.91 -28.28 -23.31
CA ARG A 133 -10.27 -29.50 -22.60
C ARG A 133 -10.23 -30.71 -23.53
N GLN A 134 -10.83 -30.62 -24.72
CA GLN A 134 -10.86 -31.70 -25.71
C GLN A 134 -9.45 -32.07 -26.20
N ILE A 135 -8.61 -31.07 -26.49
CA ILE A 135 -7.20 -31.29 -26.87
C ILE A 135 -6.46 -31.97 -25.73
N GLY A 136 -6.61 -31.48 -24.50
CA GLY A 136 -5.97 -32.06 -23.31
C GLY A 136 -6.36 -33.52 -23.07
N ASN A 137 -7.65 -33.86 -23.20
CA ASN A 137 -8.13 -35.24 -23.05
C ASN A 137 -7.55 -36.15 -24.14
N ARG A 138 -7.52 -35.71 -25.41
CA ARG A 138 -6.92 -36.49 -26.50
C ARG A 138 -5.42 -36.71 -26.31
N MET A 139 -4.69 -35.71 -25.80
CA MET A 139 -3.25 -35.83 -25.56
C MET A 139 -2.90 -36.77 -24.40
N ASN A 140 -3.82 -36.93 -23.44
CA ASN A 140 -3.64 -37.77 -22.25
C ASN A 140 -4.37 -39.11 -22.35
N ASP A 141 -4.84 -39.48 -23.54
CA ASP A 141 -5.56 -40.73 -23.76
C ASP A 141 -4.73 -41.93 -23.28
N GLY A 142 -5.36 -42.82 -22.51
CA GLY A 142 -4.72 -43.98 -21.86
C GLY A 142 -3.83 -43.67 -20.64
N ARG A 143 -3.75 -42.42 -20.15
CA ARG A 143 -2.96 -42.04 -18.96
C ARG A 143 -3.79 -41.66 -17.73
N GLY A 144 -5.11 -41.69 -17.84
CA GLY A 144 -6.05 -41.37 -16.76
C GLY A 144 -7.49 -41.25 -17.25
N ASP A 145 -8.38 -40.83 -16.36
CA ASP A 145 -9.79 -40.59 -16.66
C ASP A 145 -10.00 -39.30 -17.45
N GLU A 146 -11.13 -39.22 -18.17
CA GLU A 146 -11.51 -38.03 -18.94
C GLU A 146 -11.76 -36.83 -18.01
N ALA A 147 -11.05 -35.72 -18.26
CA ALA A 147 -11.23 -34.51 -17.47
C ALA A 147 -12.50 -33.75 -17.93
N VAL A 148 -13.37 -33.44 -16.96
CA VAL A 148 -14.57 -32.59 -17.14
C VAL A 148 -14.25 -31.08 -17.08
N GLY A 149 -13.03 -30.73 -16.68
CA GLY A 149 -12.56 -29.35 -16.58
C GLY A 149 -11.10 -29.28 -16.13
N PHE A 150 -10.52 -28.10 -16.18
CA PHE A 150 -9.14 -27.87 -15.77
C PHE A 150 -9.02 -26.50 -15.07
N LYS A 151 -7.93 -26.31 -14.31
CA LYS A 151 -7.64 -25.03 -13.66
C LYS A 151 -7.06 -24.04 -14.68
N LEU A 152 -7.48 -22.77 -14.64
CA LEU A 152 -7.04 -21.74 -15.59
C LEU A 152 -5.53 -21.47 -15.58
N ASP A 153 -4.84 -21.80 -14.49
CA ASP A 153 -3.37 -21.74 -14.40
C ASP A 153 -2.66 -22.75 -15.31
N PHE A 154 -3.41 -23.65 -15.96
CA PHE A 154 -2.94 -24.51 -17.03
C PHE A 154 -2.76 -23.77 -18.36
N LEU A 155 -3.52 -22.69 -18.63
CA LEU A 155 -3.50 -21.99 -19.93
C LEU A 155 -2.08 -21.55 -20.36
N PRO A 156 -1.23 -20.98 -19.47
CA PRO A 156 0.15 -20.64 -19.84
C PRO A 156 1.02 -21.85 -20.21
N ARG A 157 0.65 -23.07 -19.76
CA ARG A 157 1.41 -24.30 -20.05
C ARG A 157 1.19 -24.79 -21.48
N LEU A 158 0.12 -24.37 -22.14
CA LEU A 158 -0.15 -24.72 -23.55
C LEU A 158 1.01 -24.31 -24.47
N ALA A 159 1.67 -23.19 -24.18
CA ALA A 159 2.85 -22.73 -24.93
C ALA A 159 4.09 -23.63 -24.72
N GLN A 160 4.16 -24.32 -23.58
CA GLN A 160 5.28 -25.17 -23.18
C GLN A 160 5.10 -26.62 -23.65
N THR A 161 3.85 -27.06 -23.87
CA THR A 161 3.55 -28.40 -24.36
C THR A 161 3.82 -28.48 -25.86
N LYS A 162 5.00 -29.01 -26.23
CA LYS A 162 5.41 -29.17 -27.63
C LYS A 162 4.97 -30.52 -28.22
N GLY A 163 4.61 -30.50 -29.50
CA GLY A 163 4.37 -31.70 -30.30
C GLY A 163 5.67 -32.45 -30.63
N SER A 164 5.54 -33.57 -31.36
CA SER A 164 6.67 -34.43 -31.73
C SER A 164 7.74 -33.72 -32.57
N ASP A 165 7.34 -32.68 -33.32
CA ASP A 165 8.26 -31.82 -34.10
C ASP A 165 9.12 -30.90 -33.23
N LYS A 166 8.84 -30.82 -31.92
CA LYS A 166 9.44 -29.92 -30.93
C LYS A 166 9.33 -28.43 -31.27
N LYS A 167 8.50 -28.06 -32.25
CA LYS A 167 8.34 -26.69 -32.75
C LYS A 167 6.94 -26.17 -32.42
N THR A 168 5.92 -26.89 -32.87
CA THR A 168 4.52 -26.56 -32.66
C THR A 168 4.10 -26.85 -31.22
N SER A 169 3.47 -25.88 -30.56
CA SER A 169 2.90 -26.04 -29.21
C SER A 169 1.41 -26.31 -29.24
N ALA A 170 0.85 -26.79 -28.12
CA ALA A 170 -0.59 -26.93 -27.95
C ALA A 170 -1.31 -25.58 -28.08
N LEU A 171 -0.66 -24.47 -27.70
CA LEU A 171 -1.20 -23.13 -27.94
C LEU A 171 -1.29 -22.79 -29.43
N ASP A 172 -0.26 -23.14 -30.22
CA ASP A 172 -0.26 -22.91 -31.67
C ASP A 172 -1.40 -23.69 -32.34
N LEU A 173 -1.70 -24.89 -31.85
CA LEU A 173 -2.85 -25.69 -32.29
C LEU A 173 -4.18 -25.03 -31.94
N VAL A 174 -4.34 -24.51 -30.71
CA VAL A 174 -5.57 -23.81 -30.29
C VAL A 174 -5.80 -22.57 -31.17
N VAL A 175 -4.77 -21.77 -31.43
CA VAL A 175 -4.85 -20.57 -32.28
C VAL A 175 -5.14 -20.90 -33.75
N LEU A 176 -4.70 -22.07 -34.24
CA LEU A 176 -4.98 -22.50 -35.61
C LEU A 176 -6.45 -22.92 -35.80
N ILE A 177 -7.06 -23.49 -34.77
CA ILE A 177 -8.40 -24.10 -34.85
C ILE A 177 -9.51 -23.11 -34.42
N PHE A 178 -9.21 -22.20 -33.49
CA PHE A 178 -10.14 -21.24 -32.89
C PHE A 178 -10.14 -19.89 -33.61
#